data_AF-A0A3D3CGS7-F1
#
_entry.id   AF-A0A3D3CGS7-F1
#
_cell.length_a   1.000
_cell.length_b   1.000
_cell.length_c   1.000
_cell.angle_alpha   90.00
_cell.angle_beta   90.00
_cell.angle_gamma   90.00
#
_symmetry.space_group_name_H-M   'P 1'
#
loop_
_entity.id
_entity.type
_entity.pdbx_description
1 polymer ?
#
loop_
_entity_poly.entity_id
_entity_poly.type
_entity_poly.pdbx_seq_one_letter_code
_entity_poly.pdbx_strand_id
1 'polypeptide(L)'
;YDTRYAIAVGSGAQALAMGSLAVGYGAEATRLNAIAHGYNTKALASKSIAIGDAASATGTIGSNIAIGETAQALAGSAIALGKSTEATASSAIAVGSSAKARGYYSIAQGNEAQANGFNAVAIGAKSQATATDATAMGGSSRATASYAIAIGGSSEAAAFSAVAIGKSSRAASSYAIAIGRDSGALDAKSVAIGYGAKALGVNAISIGTGNVVTGAESGAIGDPNYIGGAGSYALGNDNIVGSTLS
;
A
#
# COMPACT_ATOMS: atom_id res chain seq x y z
N TYR A 1 40.08 -13.24 -5.10
CA TYR A 1 39.16 -12.13 -5.40
C TYR A 1 39.97 -10.92 -5.80
N ASP A 2 39.58 -10.18 -6.83
CA ASP A 2 40.18 -8.86 -7.10
C ASP A 2 39.65 -7.91 -6.02
N THR A 3 40.54 -7.34 -5.21
CA THR A 3 40.23 -6.43 -4.09
C THR A 3 40.80 -5.03 -4.31
N ARG A 4 41.15 -4.68 -5.55
CA ARG A 4 41.62 -3.32 -5.86
C ARG A 4 40.60 -2.28 -5.40
N TYR A 5 41.09 -1.21 -4.79
CA TYR A 5 40.28 -0.11 -4.25
C TYR A 5 39.33 -0.49 -3.10
N ALA A 6 39.49 -1.68 -2.49
CA ALA A 6 38.70 -2.06 -1.32
C ALA A 6 39.17 -1.31 -0.06
N ILE A 7 38.23 -0.90 0.79
CA ILE A 7 38.50 -0.20 2.05
C ILE A 7 37.78 -0.93 3.19
N ALA A 8 38.52 -1.38 4.20
CA ALA A 8 37.98 -1.97 5.43
C ALA A 8 38.44 -1.18 6.66
N VAL A 9 37.52 -0.69 7.47
CA VAL A 9 37.79 0.11 8.68
C VAL A 9 36.96 -0.41 9.84
N GLY A 10 37.62 -0.88 10.90
CA GLY A 10 36.97 -1.43 12.10
C GLY A 10 37.33 -2.89 12.38
N SER A 11 37.16 -3.32 13.64
CA SER A 11 37.43 -4.70 14.03
C SER A 11 36.46 -5.66 13.32
N GLY A 12 36.99 -6.66 12.63
CA GLY A 12 36.18 -7.63 11.88
C GLY A 12 35.53 -7.09 10.59
N ALA A 13 35.84 -5.86 10.15
CA ALA A 13 35.33 -5.34 8.87
C ALA A 13 35.91 -6.13 7.68
N GLN A 14 35.06 -6.49 6.71
CA GLN A 14 35.42 -7.31 5.54
C GLN A 14 35.05 -6.61 4.23
N ALA A 15 36.03 -6.08 3.51
CA ALA A 15 35.87 -5.59 2.14
C ALA A 15 36.58 -6.55 1.16
N LEU A 16 35.84 -7.50 0.58
CA LEU A 16 36.41 -8.67 -0.12
C LEU A 16 36.32 -8.64 -1.65
N ALA A 17 35.94 -7.50 -2.23
CA ALA A 17 35.78 -7.36 -3.68
C ALA A 17 36.23 -5.97 -4.18
N MET A 18 36.46 -5.86 -5.49
CA MET A 18 36.93 -4.63 -6.11
C MET A 18 35.97 -3.47 -5.81
N GLY A 19 36.53 -2.35 -5.37
CA GLY A 19 35.78 -1.14 -5.02
C GLY A 19 34.81 -1.27 -3.84
N SER A 20 34.89 -2.36 -3.03
CA SER A 20 34.00 -2.51 -1.89
C SER A 20 34.45 -1.69 -0.67
N LEU A 21 33.49 -1.19 0.11
CA LEU A 21 33.73 -0.36 1.29
C LEU A 21 33.04 -0.99 2.51
N ALA A 22 33.79 -1.38 3.53
CA ALA A 22 33.28 -1.89 4.80
C ALA A 22 33.78 -1.02 5.96
N VAL A 23 32.87 -0.35 6.68
CA VAL A 23 33.22 0.56 7.79
C VAL A 23 32.34 0.25 9.00
N GLY A 24 32.96 -0.14 10.11
CA GLY A 24 32.29 -0.50 11.37
C GLY A 24 32.68 -1.89 11.87
N TYR A 25 32.37 -2.17 13.14
CA TYR A 25 32.61 -3.50 13.72
C TYR A 25 31.79 -4.55 12.97
N GLY A 26 32.45 -5.59 12.44
CA GLY A 26 31.77 -6.67 11.73
C GLY A 26 31.04 -6.27 10.44
N ALA A 27 31.35 -5.11 9.84
CA ALA A 27 30.75 -4.69 8.57
C ALA A 27 31.23 -5.58 7.41
N GLU A 28 30.33 -6.08 6.57
CA GLU A 28 30.64 -7.00 5.47
C GLU A 28 30.23 -6.42 4.10
N ALA A 29 31.21 -6.11 3.24
CA ALA A 29 31.04 -5.70 1.85
C ALA A 29 31.80 -6.66 0.92
N THR A 30 31.14 -7.76 0.52
CA THR A 30 31.83 -8.93 -0.08
C THR A 30 31.67 -9.06 -1.60
N ARG A 31 30.98 -8.11 -2.24
CA ARG A 31 30.73 -8.10 -3.69
C ARG A 31 31.20 -6.79 -4.34
N LEU A 32 31.36 -6.83 -5.66
CA LEU A 32 31.83 -5.73 -6.50
C LEU A 32 31.11 -4.41 -6.16
N ASN A 33 31.85 -3.36 -5.82
CA ASN A 33 31.33 -2.02 -5.50
C ASN A 33 30.25 -1.99 -4.39
N ALA A 34 30.21 -2.99 -3.50
CA ALA A 34 29.29 -2.99 -2.37
C ALA A 34 29.76 -2.03 -1.27
N ILE A 35 28.82 -1.37 -0.59
CA ILE A 35 29.09 -0.43 0.50
C ILE A 35 28.35 -0.92 1.75
N ALA A 36 29.09 -1.22 2.81
CA ALA A 36 28.57 -1.60 4.12
C ALA A 36 29.12 -0.63 5.18
N HIS A 37 28.26 0.16 5.81
CA HIS A 37 28.64 1.13 6.84
C HIS A 37 27.78 1.02 8.11
N GLY A 38 28.34 0.60 9.24
CA GLY A 38 27.63 0.39 10.50
C GLY A 38 28.13 -0.82 11.30
N TYR A 39 27.57 -1.05 12.48
CA TYR A 39 27.85 -2.23 13.30
C TYR A 39 27.10 -3.45 12.72
N ASN A 40 27.81 -4.56 12.47
CA ASN A 40 27.27 -5.81 11.90
C ASN A 40 26.42 -5.64 10.61
N THR A 41 26.72 -4.62 9.81
CA THR A 41 26.02 -4.34 8.55
C THR A 41 26.49 -5.26 7.42
N LYS A 42 25.61 -5.58 6.46
CA LYS A 42 25.85 -6.57 5.41
C LYS A 42 25.43 -6.05 4.03
N ALA A 43 26.39 -5.79 3.16
CA ALA A 43 26.20 -5.53 1.73
C ALA A 43 26.80 -6.70 0.92
N LEU A 44 25.98 -7.73 0.70
CA LEU A 44 26.43 -9.02 0.15
C LEU A 44 26.03 -9.24 -1.32
N ALA A 45 25.51 -8.19 -1.95
CA ALA A 45 25.13 -8.18 -3.36
C ALA A 45 25.96 -7.15 -4.14
N SER A 46 26.21 -7.39 -5.44
CA SER A 46 27.02 -6.48 -6.25
C SER A 46 26.36 -5.10 -6.32
N LYS A 47 27.14 -4.02 -6.16
CA LYS A 47 26.66 -2.63 -6.14
C LYS A 47 25.60 -2.33 -5.07
N SER A 48 25.49 -3.18 -4.04
CA SER A 48 24.55 -2.96 -2.95
C SER A 48 25.07 -1.93 -1.94
N ILE A 49 24.14 -1.27 -1.24
CA ILE A 49 24.43 -0.29 -0.20
C ILE A 49 23.68 -0.73 1.06
N ALA A 50 24.41 -0.99 2.14
CA ALA A 50 23.89 -1.23 3.48
C ALA A 50 24.47 -0.19 4.44
N ILE A 51 23.63 0.62 5.07
CA ILE A 51 24.08 1.68 6.00
C ILE A 51 23.20 1.65 7.25
N GLY A 52 23.79 1.44 8.42
CA GLY A 52 23.10 1.36 9.70
C GLY A 52 23.45 0.10 10.48
N ASP A 53 23.17 0.12 11.79
CA ASP A 53 23.31 -1.04 12.67
C ASP A 53 22.50 -2.23 12.13
N ALA A 54 23.15 -3.36 11.88
CA ALA A 54 22.56 -4.57 11.32
C ALA A 54 21.74 -4.37 10.01
N ALA A 55 21.98 -3.29 9.25
CA ALA A 55 21.38 -3.11 7.93
C ALA A 55 21.85 -4.21 6.96
N SER A 56 20.96 -4.74 6.12
CA SER A 56 21.20 -5.93 5.31
C SER A 56 20.69 -5.74 3.86
N ALA A 57 21.63 -5.56 2.94
CA ALA A 57 21.40 -5.51 1.49
C ALA A 57 21.99 -6.78 0.84
N THR A 58 21.19 -7.85 0.79
CA THR A 58 21.66 -9.23 0.48
C THR A 58 20.91 -9.88 -0.67
N GLY A 59 20.15 -9.10 -1.46
CA GLY A 59 19.40 -9.64 -2.59
C GLY A 59 20.28 -10.31 -3.63
N THR A 60 19.75 -11.34 -4.29
CA THR A 60 20.49 -12.16 -5.26
C THR A 60 20.90 -11.40 -6.51
N ILE A 61 20.08 -10.43 -6.92
CA ILE A 61 20.38 -9.47 -7.98
C ILE A 61 20.87 -8.20 -7.30
N GLY A 62 21.99 -7.65 -7.77
CA GLY A 62 22.66 -6.49 -7.16
C GLY A 62 21.83 -5.20 -7.12
N SER A 63 22.47 -4.10 -6.72
CA SER A 63 21.89 -2.74 -6.64
C SER A 63 20.78 -2.57 -5.60
N ASN A 64 20.82 -3.37 -4.52
CA ASN A 64 19.90 -3.26 -3.39
C ASN A 64 20.36 -2.13 -2.46
N ILE A 65 19.42 -1.43 -1.82
CA ILE A 65 19.72 -0.34 -0.89
C ILE A 65 18.99 -0.62 0.43
N ALA A 66 19.74 -0.79 1.53
CA ALA A 66 19.20 -0.92 2.88
C ALA A 66 19.83 0.17 3.77
N ILE A 67 19.05 1.19 4.15
CA ILE A 67 19.54 2.29 4.99
C ILE A 67 18.64 2.43 6.22
N GLY A 68 19.21 2.24 7.40
CA GLY A 68 18.54 2.30 8.69
C GLY A 68 18.88 1.11 9.59
N GLU A 69 18.73 1.28 10.90
CA GLU A 69 18.88 0.20 11.88
C GLU A 69 17.99 -0.98 11.50
N THR A 70 18.55 -2.17 11.31
CA THR A 70 17.87 -3.41 10.90
C THR A 70 17.09 -3.31 9.58
N ALA A 71 17.40 -2.34 8.70
CA ALA A 71 16.78 -2.25 7.37
C ALA A 71 17.15 -3.48 6.51
N GLN A 72 16.19 -4.05 5.79
CA GLN A 72 16.36 -5.28 5.02
C GLN A 72 15.94 -5.10 3.57
N ALA A 73 16.89 -5.10 2.64
CA ALA A 73 16.67 -5.18 1.20
C ALA A 73 17.14 -6.56 0.69
N LEU A 74 16.23 -7.54 0.71
CA LEU A 74 16.56 -8.97 0.60
C LEU A 74 16.38 -9.56 -0.80
N ALA A 75 15.91 -8.77 -1.75
CA ALA A 75 15.66 -9.19 -3.12
C ALA A 75 16.21 -8.18 -4.15
N GLY A 76 16.30 -8.61 -5.40
CA GLY A 76 16.91 -7.85 -6.49
C GLY A 76 16.42 -6.42 -6.63
N SER A 77 17.33 -5.46 -6.72
CA SER A 77 16.98 -4.03 -6.86
C SER A 77 16.01 -3.49 -5.79
N ALA A 78 15.87 -4.16 -4.65
CA ALA A 78 15.00 -3.73 -3.57
C ALA A 78 15.58 -2.53 -2.81
N ILE A 79 14.70 -1.66 -2.32
CA ILE A 79 15.06 -0.45 -1.57
C ILE A 79 14.33 -0.48 -0.23
N ALA A 80 15.06 -0.49 0.88
CA ALA A 80 14.57 -0.42 2.25
C ALA A 80 15.20 0.78 2.96
N LEU A 81 14.40 1.78 3.32
CA LEU A 81 14.85 3.05 3.89
C LEU A 81 14.08 3.35 5.20
N GLY A 82 14.71 3.12 6.35
CA GLY A 82 14.13 3.36 7.67
C GLY A 82 14.53 2.31 8.70
N LYS A 83 14.19 2.55 9.97
CA LYS A 83 14.37 1.56 11.03
C LYS A 83 13.45 0.36 10.78
N SER A 84 14.01 -0.84 10.79
CA SER A 84 13.28 -2.12 10.65
C SER A 84 12.39 -2.19 9.41
N THR A 85 12.75 -1.50 8.32
CA THR A 85 12.07 -1.62 7.03
C THR A 85 12.39 -2.94 6.34
N GLU A 86 11.40 -3.51 5.66
CA GLU A 86 11.51 -4.76 4.92
C GLU A 86 11.11 -4.55 3.44
N ALA A 87 12.07 -4.67 2.53
CA ALA A 87 11.82 -4.82 1.10
C ALA A 87 12.31 -6.20 0.64
N THR A 88 11.40 -7.18 0.63
CA THR A 88 11.75 -8.61 0.51
C THR A 88 11.47 -9.21 -0.87
N ALA A 89 10.87 -8.44 -1.78
CA ALA A 89 10.58 -8.86 -3.14
C ALA A 89 11.34 -8.03 -4.18
N SER A 90 11.51 -8.58 -5.39
CA SER A 90 12.31 -7.92 -6.43
C SER A 90 11.68 -6.59 -6.83
N SER A 91 12.52 -5.56 -6.95
CA SER A 91 12.13 -4.18 -7.26
C SER A 91 11.09 -3.58 -6.30
N ALA A 92 10.99 -4.12 -5.08
CA ALA A 92 10.14 -3.58 -4.03
C ALA A 92 10.78 -2.36 -3.35
N ILE A 93 9.97 -1.38 -2.97
CA ILE A 93 10.42 -0.14 -2.32
C ILE A 93 9.69 0.00 -0.98
N ALA A 94 10.40 -0.08 0.13
CA ALA A 94 9.91 0.16 1.48
C ALA A 94 10.58 1.40 2.08
N VAL A 95 9.80 2.40 2.49
CA VAL A 95 10.31 3.66 3.04
C VAL A 95 9.51 4.05 4.29
N GLY A 96 10.19 4.29 5.41
CA GLY A 96 9.59 4.67 6.70
C GLY A 96 9.66 3.55 7.74
N SER A 97 9.76 3.91 9.02
CA SER A 97 9.98 2.92 10.09
C SER A 97 8.98 1.77 10.04
N SER A 98 9.48 0.53 10.00
CA SER A 98 8.69 -0.71 9.94
C SER A 98 7.82 -0.87 8.67
N ALA A 99 8.06 -0.11 7.60
CA ALA A 99 7.39 -0.31 6.31
C ALA A 99 7.77 -1.66 5.68
N LYS A 100 6.81 -2.30 5.00
CA LYS A 100 6.90 -3.66 4.48
C LYS A 100 6.44 -3.71 3.02
N ALA A 101 7.37 -3.80 2.10
CA ALA A 101 7.13 -4.02 0.68
C ALA A 101 7.52 -5.47 0.32
N ARG A 102 6.51 -6.36 0.28
CA ARG A 102 6.70 -7.82 0.13
C ARG A 102 6.20 -8.37 -1.20
N GLY A 103 5.48 -7.57 -1.97
CA GLY A 103 5.10 -7.92 -3.34
C GLY A 103 6.16 -7.52 -4.36
N TYR A 104 6.25 -8.24 -5.48
CA TYR A 104 7.08 -7.81 -6.60
C TYR A 104 6.61 -6.45 -7.12
N TYR A 105 7.56 -5.55 -7.41
CA TYR A 105 7.30 -4.19 -7.87
C TYR A 105 6.43 -3.36 -6.90
N SER A 106 6.30 -3.79 -5.64
CA SER A 106 5.44 -3.11 -4.66
C SER A 106 6.10 -1.88 -4.06
N ILE A 107 5.27 -0.93 -3.61
CA ILE A 107 5.71 0.30 -2.96
C ILE A 107 5.01 0.42 -1.61
N ALA A 108 5.75 0.40 -0.51
CA ALA A 108 5.25 0.68 0.84
C ALA A 108 5.96 1.94 1.39
N GLN A 109 5.25 3.06 1.49
CA GLN A 109 5.80 4.33 1.96
C GLN A 109 5.01 4.87 3.15
N GLY A 110 5.62 4.90 4.33
CA GLY A 110 5.02 5.38 5.57
C GLY A 110 5.35 4.46 6.75
N ASN A 111 5.26 4.99 7.97
CA ASN A 111 5.44 4.16 9.17
C ASN A 111 4.44 3.01 9.17
N GLU A 112 4.93 1.77 9.28
CA GLU A 112 4.12 0.54 9.25
C GLU A 112 3.26 0.36 7.97
N ALA A 113 3.57 1.04 6.86
CA ALA A 113 2.90 0.80 5.58
C ALA A 113 3.15 -0.63 5.08
N GLN A 114 2.15 -1.29 4.50
CA GLN A 114 2.24 -2.67 4.03
C GLN A 114 1.75 -2.81 2.60
N ALA A 115 2.67 -3.13 1.68
CA ALA A 115 2.38 -3.51 0.31
C ALA A 115 2.77 -4.98 0.09
N ASN A 116 1.81 -5.89 0.30
CA ASN A 116 2.08 -7.34 0.28
C ASN A 116 1.75 -7.99 -1.08
N GLY A 117 0.92 -7.36 -1.91
CA GLY A 117 0.52 -7.89 -3.22
C GLY A 117 1.47 -7.53 -4.36
N PHE A 118 1.45 -8.32 -5.44
CA PHE A 118 2.14 -8.00 -6.70
C PHE A 118 1.67 -6.63 -7.22
N ASN A 119 2.60 -5.75 -7.61
CA ASN A 119 2.32 -4.36 -8.01
C ASN A 119 1.54 -3.51 -6.97
N ALA A 120 1.45 -3.95 -5.71
CA ALA A 120 0.66 -3.24 -4.71
C ALA A 120 1.33 -1.92 -4.30
N VAL A 121 0.53 -0.88 -4.06
CA VAL A 121 0.99 0.44 -3.64
C VAL A 121 0.31 0.82 -2.33
N ALA A 122 1.08 0.97 -1.26
CA ALA A 122 0.63 1.39 0.07
C ALA A 122 1.38 2.66 0.49
N ILE A 123 0.71 3.81 0.50
CA ILE A 123 1.31 5.12 0.85
C ILE A 123 0.54 5.75 2.00
N GLY A 124 1.17 5.90 3.15
CA GLY A 124 0.59 6.46 4.37
C GLY A 124 0.94 5.63 5.61
N ALA A 125 0.91 6.25 6.79
CA ALA A 125 1.13 5.50 8.02
C ALA A 125 0.06 4.39 8.16
N LYS A 126 0.47 3.14 8.37
CA LYS A 126 -0.41 1.97 8.50
C LYS A 126 -1.32 1.68 7.28
N SER A 127 -1.04 2.26 6.11
CA SER A 127 -1.77 1.93 4.88
C SER A 127 -1.52 0.47 4.49
N GLN A 128 -2.53 -0.23 3.97
CA GLN A 128 -2.47 -1.66 3.63
C GLN A 128 -2.98 -1.90 2.21
N ALA A 129 -2.08 -2.29 1.31
CA ALA A 129 -2.40 -2.83 0.00
C ALA A 129 -1.93 -4.30 -0.06
N THR A 130 -2.84 -5.24 0.21
CA THR A 130 -2.46 -6.63 0.52
C THR A 130 -2.67 -7.61 -0.63
N ALA A 131 -3.28 -7.20 -1.73
CA ALA A 131 -3.61 -8.03 -2.89
C ALA A 131 -2.99 -7.48 -4.18
N THR A 132 -3.04 -8.28 -5.25
CA THR A 132 -2.47 -7.93 -6.56
C THR A 132 -3.10 -6.67 -7.13
N ASP A 133 -2.26 -5.76 -7.63
CA ASP A 133 -2.63 -4.46 -8.20
C ASP A 133 -3.50 -3.59 -7.26
N ALA A 134 -3.44 -3.84 -5.94
CA ALA A 134 -4.17 -3.06 -4.95
C ALA A 134 -3.45 -1.73 -4.67
N THR A 135 -4.22 -0.65 -4.54
CA THR A 135 -3.69 0.69 -4.21
C THR A 135 -4.36 1.22 -2.95
N ALA A 136 -3.58 1.46 -1.90
CA ALA A 136 -4.01 2.06 -0.64
C ALA A 136 -3.22 3.34 -0.37
N MET A 137 -3.85 4.51 -0.42
CA MET A 137 -3.20 5.81 -0.21
C MET A 137 -3.91 6.62 0.88
N GLY A 138 -3.29 6.78 2.04
CA GLY A 138 -3.83 7.49 3.19
C GLY A 138 -3.47 6.81 4.51
N GLY A 139 -3.48 7.55 5.60
CA GLY A 139 -3.28 6.96 6.92
C GLY A 139 -4.34 5.89 7.20
N SER A 140 -3.92 4.67 7.49
CA SER A 140 -4.81 3.51 7.74
C SER A 140 -5.77 3.18 6.59
N SER A 141 -5.52 3.59 5.34
CA SER A 141 -6.31 3.16 4.17
C SER A 141 -6.11 1.67 3.89
N ARG A 142 -7.14 0.96 3.43
CA ARG A 142 -7.12 -0.50 3.24
C ARG A 142 -7.67 -0.91 1.88
N ALA A 143 -6.80 -1.40 1.00
CA ALA A 143 -7.17 -2.06 -0.25
C ALA A 143 -6.77 -3.55 -0.15
N THR A 144 -7.73 -4.41 0.20
CA THR A 144 -7.43 -5.80 0.62
C THR A 144 -7.73 -6.87 -0.42
N ALA A 145 -8.30 -6.50 -1.56
CA ALA A 145 -8.65 -7.39 -2.65
C ALA A 145 -7.99 -6.96 -3.96
N SER A 146 -7.93 -7.87 -4.95
CA SER A 146 -7.27 -7.58 -6.21
C SER A 146 -7.94 -6.43 -6.96
N TYR A 147 -7.12 -5.57 -7.56
CA TYR A 147 -7.55 -4.35 -8.26
C TYR A 147 -8.33 -3.35 -7.39
N ALA A 148 -8.32 -3.49 -6.07
CA ALA A 148 -9.00 -2.59 -5.16
C ALA A 148 -8.23 -1.26 -5.02
N ILE A 149 -8.96 -0.15 -4.95
CA ILE A 149 -8.40 1.20 -4.79
C ILE A 149 -9.01 1.84 -3.55
N ALA A 150 -8.20 2.15 -2.54
CA ALA A 150 -8.60 2.84 -1.31
C ALA A 150 -7.76 4.12 -1.14
N ILE A 151 -8.34 5.29 -1.36
CA ILE A 151 -7.63 6.58 -1.29
C ILE A 151 -8.32 7.48 -0.27
N GLY A 152 -7.64 7.85 0.81
CA GLY A 152 -8.18 8.65 1.91
C GLY A 152 -7.86 8.04 3.27
N GLY A 153 -7.80 8.86 4.32
CA GLY A 153 -7.58 8.36 5.68
C GLY A 153 -8.70 7.40 6.09
N SER A 154 -8.35 6.19 6.53
CA SER A 154 -9.31 5.14 6.91
C SER A 154 -10.30 4.72 5.81
N SER A 155 -10.00 4.96 4.53
CA SER A 155 -10.80 4.41 3.43
C SER A 155 -10.65 2.88 3.34
N GLU A 156 -11.68 2.18 2.90
CA GLU A 156 -11.69 0.71 2.79
C GLU A 156 -12.30 0.25 1.46
N ALA A 157 -11.50 -0.39 0.62
CA ALA A 157 -11.93 -1.14 -0.56
C ALA A 157 -11.64 -2.62 -0.31
N ALA A 158 -12.68 -3.37 0.08
CA ALA A 158 -12.54 -4.71 0.66
C ALA A 158 -12.69 -5.86 -0.36
N ALA A 159 -13.18 -5.57 -1.57
CA ALA A 159 -13.61 -6.57 -2.55
C ALA A 159 -13.01 -6.33 -3.95
N PHE A 160 -13.17 -7.31 -4.84
CA PHE A 160 -12.60 -7.31 -6.18
C PHE A 160 -13.02 -6.07 -6.97
N SER A 161 -12.03 -5.34 -7.50
CA SER A 161 -12.24 -4.09 -8.26
C SER A 161 -13.11 -3.05 -7.55
N ALA A 162 -13.12 -3.05 -6.21
CA ALA A 162 -13.81 -2.04 -5.42
C ALA A 162 -12.99 -0.74 -5.36
N VAL A 163 -13.68 0.41 -5.38
CA VAL A 163 -13.05 1.73 -5.36
C VAL A 163 -13.63 2.55 -4.20
N ALA A 164 -12.80 2.94 -3.25
CA ALA A 164 -13.15 3.76 -2.10
C ALA A 164 -12.25 5.01 -2.06
N ILE A 165 -12.78 6.18 -2.42
CA ILE A 165 -12.03 7.45 -2.47
C ILE A 165 -12.68 8.47 -1.54
N GLY A 166 -12.05 8.78 -0.42
CA GLY A 166 -12.51 9.73 0.58
C GLY A 166 -12.13 9.27 1.99
N LYS A 167 -12.04 10.23 2.94
CA LYS A 167 -11.83 9.85 4.35
C LYS A 167 -13.01 8.98 4.81
N SER A 168 -12.73 7.81 5.38
CA SER A 168 -13.73 6.85 5.85
C SER A 168 -14.72 6.36 4.78
N SER A 169 -14.42 6.50 3.49
CA SER A 169 -15.23 5.90 2.42
C SER A 169 -15.12 4.38 2.45
N ARG A 170 -16.20 3.66 2.17
CA ARG A 170 -16.22 2.19 2.19
C ARG A 170 -16.88 1.59 0.96
N ALA A 171 -16.12 0.82 0.19
CA ALA A 171 -16.60 -0.02 -0.91
C ALA A 171 -16.43 -1.49 -0.50
N ALA A 172 -17.53 -2.12 -0.06
CA ALA A 172 -17.47 -3.41 0.64
C ALA A 172 -17.64 -4.64 -0.28
N SER A 173 -18.11 -4.44 -1.50
CA SER A 173 -18.55 -5.51 -2.40
C SER A 173 -17.93 -5.37 -3.79
N SER A 174 -17.93 -6.45 -4.58
CA SER A 174 -17.28 -6.47 -5.89
C SER A 174 -17.85 -5.41 -6.82
N TYR A 175 -16.96 -4.70 -7.52
CA TYR A 175 -17.30 -3.60 -8.43
C TYR A 175 -18.02 -2.40 -7.76
N ALA A 176 -18.01 -2.32 -6.42
CA ALA A 176 -18.62 -1.20 -5.71
C ALA A 176 -17.72 0.05 -5.78
N ILE A 177 -18.34 1.22 -5.93
CA ILE A 177 -17.65 2.51 -6.05
C ILE A 177 -18.19 3.46 -4.98
N ALA A 178 -17.36 3.82 -4.01
CA ALA A 178 -17.67 4.78 -2.94
C ALA A 178 -16.71 5.99 -3.07
N ILE A 179 -17.20 7.16 -3.49
CA ILE A 179 -16.39 8.37 -3.66
C ILE A 179 -16.99 9.50 -2.83
N GLY A 180 -16.33 9.89 -1.75
CA GLY A 180 -16.76 10.95 -0.84
C GLY A 180 -16.38 10.65 0.60
N ARG A 181 -16.28 11.69 1.44
CA ARG A 181 -16.12 11.47 2.88
C ARG A 181 -17.34 10.71 3.41
N ASP A 182 -17.09 9.65 4.17
CA ASP A 182 -18.13 8.79 4.77
C ASP A 182 -19.11 8.14 3.77
N SER A 183 -18.80 8.11 2.46
CA SER A 183 -19.64 7.43 1.45
C SER A 183 -19.56 5.91 1.61
N GLY A 184 -20.66 5.19 1.37
CA GLY A 184 -20.73 3.74 1.49
C GLY A 184 -21.41 3.07 0.29
N ALA A 185 -20.64 2.32 -0.51
CA ALA A 185 -21.15 1.42 -1.54
C ALA A 185 -21.01 -0.02 -1.02
N LEU A 186 -22.06 -0.53 -0.39
CA LEU A 186 -21.97 -1.71 0.46
C LEU A 186 -22.41 -3.01 -0.22
N ASP A 187 -23.05 -2.93 -1.38
CA ASP A 187 -23.51 -4.09 -2.16
C ASP A 187 -22.87 -4.17 -3.55
N ALA A 188 -23.01 -5.30 -4.23
CA ALA A 188 -22.38 -5.57 -5.51
C ALA A 188 -22.79 -4.54 -6.57
N LYS A 189 -21.79 -4.03 -7.31
CA LYS A 189 -21.98 -3.04 -8.39
C LYS A 189 -22.68 -1.75 -7.94
N SER A 190 -22.73 -1.47 -6.64
CA SER A 190 -23.33 -0.25 -6.11
C SER A 190 -22.39 0.94 -6.29
N VAL A 191 -22.96 2.13 -6.49
CA VAL A 191 -22.23 3.39 -6.71
C VAL A 191 -22.74 4.42 -5.72
N ALA A 192 -21.88 4.87 -4.80
CA ALA A 192 -22.15 5.94 -3.86
C ALA A 192 -21.15 7.09 -4.10
N ILE A 193 -21.61 8.25 -4.53
CA ILE A 193 -20.75 9.42 -4.82
C ILE A 193 -21.28 10.64 -4.06
N GLY A 194 -20.51 11.16 -3.11
CA GLY A 194 -20.79 12.37 -2.34
C GLY A 194 -20.71 12.17 -0.83
N TYR A 195 -20.84 13.25 -0.07
CA TYR A 195 -20.68 13.22 1.38
C TYR A 195 -21.79 12.38 2.04
N GLY A 196 -21.40 11.29 2.71
CA GLY A 196 -22.35 10.42 3.41
C GLY A 196 -23.34 9.67 2.51
N ALA A 197 -23.15 9.67 1.18
CA ALA A 197 -24.00 8.91 0.26
C ALA A 197 -23.89 7.41 0.53
N LYS A 198 -25.02 6.70 0.55
CA LYS A 198 -25.11 5.26 0.81
C LYS A 198 -25.87 4.56 -0.31
N ALA A 199 -25.19 3.66 -1.00
CA ALA A 199 -25.76 2.71 -1.95
C ALA A 199 -25.68 1.31 -1.31
N LEU A 200 -26.82 0.85 -0.81
CA LEU A 200 -26.95 -0.33 0.06
C LEU A 200 -27.65 -1.51 -0.65
N GLY A 201 -28.23 -1.30 -1.82
CA GLY A 201 -28.79 -2.36 -2.66
C GLY A 201 -27.87 -2.74 -3.82
N VAL A 202 -28.04 -3.96 -4.35
CA VAL A 202 -27.36 -4.43 -5.58
C VAL A 202 -27.67 -3.48 -6.73
N ASN A 203 -26.65 -3.10 -7.51
CA ASN A 203 -26.78 -2.13 -8.62
C ASN A 203 -27.37 -0.76 -8.19
N ALA A 204 -27.37 -0.41 -6.90
CA ALA A 204 -27.90 0.86 -6.43
C ALA A 204 -26.97 2.03 -6.80
N ILE A 205 -27.55 3.18 -7.14
CA ILE A 205 -26.83 4.43 -7.44
C ILE A 205 -27.25 5.49 -6.41
N SER A 206 -26.31 6.10 -5.71
CA SER A 206 -26.55 7.12 -4.69
C SER A 206 -25.57 8.27 -4.91
N ILE A 207 -26.01 9.35 -5.56
CA ILE A 207 -25.16 10.47 -5.98
C ILE A 207 -25.63 11.78 -5.33
N GLY A 208 -24.76 12.45 -4.57
CA GLY A 208 -25.04 13.67 -3.84
C GLY A 208 -24.81 13.51 -2.34
N THR A 209 -25.48 14.31 -1.52
CA THR A 209 -25.21 14.35 -0.08
C THR A 209 -26.28 13.55 0.67
N GLY A 210 -25.87 12.71 1.62
CA GLY A 210 -26.78 12.05 2.56
C GLY A 210 -27.81 11.06 1.98
N ASN A 211 -27.83 10.83 0.67
CA ASN A 211 -28.75 9.87 0.03
C ASN A 211 -28.58 8.45 0.60
N VAL A 212 -29.69 7.74 0.77
CA VAL A 212 -29.72 6.34 1.18
C VAL A 212 -30.58 5.53 0.22
N VAL A 213 -29.94 4.66 -0.56
CA VAL A 213 -30.61 3.81 -1.55
C VAL A 213 -30.45 2.35 -1.15
N THR A 214 -31.49 1.76 -0.56
CA THR A 214 -31.54 0.34 -0.16
C THR A 214 -32.22 -0.54 -1.20
N GLY A 215 -33.03 0.04 -2.09
CA GLY A 215 -33.65 -0.69 -3.20
C GLY A 215 -32.62 -1.26 -4.17
N ALA A 216 -32.81 -2.50 -4.61
CA ALA A 216 -32.03 -3.07 -5.71
C ALA A 216 -32.38 -2.35 -7.03
N GLU A 217 -31.40 -2.20 -7.92
CA GLU A 217 -31.58 -1.59 -9.25
C GLU A 217 -32.24 -0.20 -9.19
N SER A 218 -31.89 0.57 -8.17
CA SER A 218 -32.53 1.84 -7.81
C SER A 218 -31.52 2.98 -7.75
N GLY A 219 -31.99 4.23 -7.84
CA GLY A 219 -31.13 5.39 -7.95
C GLY A 219 -31.61 6.63 -7.20
N ALA A 220 -30.68 7.40 -6.67
CA ALA A 220 -30.93 8.75 -6.15
C ALA A 220 -29.86 9.72 -6.65
N ILE A 221 -30.30 10.90 -7.10
CA ILE A 221 -29.42 12.04 -7.38
C ILE A 221 -29.94 13.28 -6.65
N GLY A 222 -29.15 13.84 -5.73
CA GLY A 222 -29.49 15.05 -4.97
C GLY A 222 -29.16 14.97 -3.47
N ASP A 223 -29.94 15.62 -2.61
CA ASP A 223 -29.59 15.82 -1.19
C ASP A 223 -30.80 16.10 -0.28
N PRO A 224 -31.12 15.26 0.72
CA PRO A 224 -31.00 13.80 0.72
C PRO A 224 -32.26 13.14 0.13
N ASN A 225 -32.15 11.90 -0.33
CA ASN A 225 -33.25 11.05 -0.78
C ASN A 225 -33.16 9.68 -0.12
N TYR A 226 -34.31 9.08 0.20
CA TYR A 226 -34.42 7.76 0.83
C TYR A 226 -35.21 6.80 -0.06
N ILE A 227 -34.52 5.85 -0.69
CA ILE A 227 -35.10 4.93 -1.68
C ILE A 227 -35.06 3.50 -1.17
N GLY A 228 -36.23 3.00 -0.75
CA GLY A 228 -36.46 1.63 -0.30
C GLY A 228 -37.06 0.69 -1.35
N GLY A 229 -37.81 1.24 -2.32
CA GLY A 229 -38.40 0.44 -3.40
C GLY A 229 -37.35 -0.07 -4.39
N ALA A 230 -37.49 -1.31 -4.87
CA ALA A 230 -36.69 -1.82 -5.97
C ALA A 230 -37.09 -1.14 -7.30
N GLY A 231 -36.16 -1.02 -8.24
CA GLY A 231 -36.40 -0.36 -9.54
C GLY A 231 -36.81 1.11 -9.44
N SER A 232 -36.55 1.77 -8.31
CA SER A 232 -37.07 3.11 -8.00
C SER A 232 -36.02 4.20 -8.14
N TYR A 233 -36.43 5.38 -8.60
CA TYR A 233 -35.50 6.48 -8.86
C TYR A 233 -36.04 7.81 -8.33
N ALA A 234 -35.17 8.60 -7.71
CA ALA A 234 -35.49 9.98 -7.30
C ALA A 234 -34.41 10.97 -7.73
N LEU A 235 -34.86 12.18 -8.07
CA LEU A 235 -34.01 13.33 -8.33
C LEU A 235 -34.49 14.50 -7.46
N GLY A 236 -33.56 15.27 -6.89
CA GLY A 236 -33.86 16.42 -6.05
C GLY A 236 -33.57 16.17 -4.56
N ASN A 237 -34.33 16.82 -3.69
CA ASN A 237 -34.14 16.81 -2.24
C ASN A 237 -35.39 16.32 -1.50
N ASP A 238 -35.16 15.74 -0.33
CA ASP A 238 -36.18 15.34 0.65
C ASP A 238 -37.22 14.33 0.12
N ASN A 239 -36.86 13.53 -0.89
CA ASN A 239 -37.76 12.51 -1.42
C ASN A 239 -37.67 11.21 -0.63
N ILE A 240 -38.81 10.52 -0.50
CA ILE A 240 -38.92 9.17 0.05
C ILE A 240 -39.65 8.31 -0.98
N VAL A 241 -38.99 7.25 -1.47
CA VAL A 241 -39.59 6.28 -2.38
C VAL A 241 -39.52 4.89 -1.75
N GLY A 242 -40.61 4.49 -1.10
CA GLY A 242 -40.71 3.20 -0.41
C GLY A 242 -41.08 2.04 -1.34
N SER A 243 -40.93 0.81 -0.85
CA SER A 243 -41.54 -0.37 -1.48
C SER A 243 -43.04 -0.39 -1.18
N THR A 244 -43.89 -0.27 -2.19
CA THR A 244 -45.29 -0.69 -2.04
C THR A 244 -45.32 -2.20 -2.24
N LEU A 245 -45.48 -2.96 -1.15
CA LEU A 245 -45.88 -4.36 -1.22
C LEU A 245 -47.27 -4.45 -1.85
N SER A 246 -47.41 -5.24 -2.91
CA SER A 246 -48.61 -6.06 -3.16
C SER A 246 -48.17 -7.50 -3.32
#